data_AF-A0A136NS37-F1
#
_entry.id   AF-A0A136NS37-F1
#
_cell.length_a   1.000
_cell.length_b   1.000
_cell.length_c   1.000
_cell.angle_alpha   90.00
_cell.angle_beta   90.00
_cell.angle_gamma   90.00
#
_symmetry.space_group_name_H-M   'P 1'
#
loop_
_entity.id
_entity.type
_entity.pdbx_description
1 polymer ?
#
loop_
_entity_poly.entity_id
_entity_poly.type
_entity_poly.pdbx_seq_one_letter_code
_entity_poly.pdbx_strand_id
1 'polypeptide(L)'
;METCSNCGAELTGKYCTECGQGRVKRLEVKTIVHDVTHGILHWENSFLRTFKNLVFSPGRTVKEYIKGKRKYYVKPFTYFIFIQTVFVIVFHWMSEKYFAFLNVSFPQKGEKLSQSV
;
A
#
# COMPACT_ATOMS: atom_id res chain seq x y z
N MET A 1 8.95 -5.83 -32.88
CA MET A 1 9.78 -5.57 -31.69
C MET A 1 8.91 -4.97 -30.62
N GLU A 2 8.90 -5.55 -29.42
CA GLU A 2 8.18 -4.95 -28.28
C GLU A 2 9.16 -4.12 -27.46
N THR A 3 8.75 -2.91 -27.09
CA THR A 3 9.54 -2.00 -26.28
C THR A 3 9.09 -2.06 -24.82
N CYS A 4 10.03 -1.92 -23.90
CA CYS A 4 9.74 -1.95 -22.48
C CYS A 4 8.91 -0.72 -22.08
N SER A 5 7.74 -0.93 -21.46
CA SER A 5 6.89 0.15 -20.97
C SER A 5 7.52 1.00 -19.85
N ASN A 6 8.64 0.57 -19.28
CA ASN A 6 9.35 1.30 -18.22
C ASN A 6 10.49 2.18 -18.75
N CYS A 7 11.41 1.59 -19.53
CA CYS A 7 12.64 2.26 -20.00
C CYS A 7 12.69 2.50 -21.52
N GLY A 8 11.76 1.96 -22.30
CA GLY A 8 11.74 2.09 -23.76
C GLY A 8 12.72 1.17 -24.51
N ALA A 9 13.59 0.42 -23.82
CA ALA A 9 14.53 -0.51 -24.44
C ALA A 9 13.82 -1.68 -25.15
N GLU A 10 14.47 -2.29 -26.13
CA GLU A 10 13.95 -3.49 -26.81
C GLU A 10 13.85 -4.68 -25.85
N LEU A 11 12.70 -5.36 -25.86
CA LEU A 11 12.49 -6.59 -25.10
C LEU A 11 12.96 -7.80 -25.93
N THR A 12 14.12 -8.33 -25.56
CA THR A 12 14.69 -9.57 -26.13
C THR A 12 14.29 -10.84 -25.36
N GLY A 13 13.64 -10.73 -24.19
CA GLY A 13 13.27 -11.88 -23.35
C GLY A 13 12.05 -11.66 -22.44
N LYS A 14 11.84 -12.57 -21.46
CA LYS A 14 10.75 -12.48 -20.46
C LYS A 14 10.90 -11.28 -19.51
N TYR A 15 12.13 -10.81 -19.31
CA TYR A 15 12.49 -9.66 -18.50
C TYR A 15 13.34 -8.71 -19.34
N CYS A 16 13.18 -7.41 -19.13
CA CYS A 16 14.03 -6.40 -19.76
C CYS A 16 15.45 -6.46 -19.18
N THR A 17 16.49 -6.44 -20.01
CA THR A 17 17.90 -6.45 -19.56
C THR A 17 18.31 -5.14 -18.90
N GLU A 18 17.81 -4.01 -19.40
CA GLU A 18 18.12 -2.68 -18.87
C GLU A 18 17.45 -2.40 -17.53
N CYS A 19 16.15 -2.69 -17.43
CA CYS A 19 15.38 -2.35 -16.26
C CYS A 19 14.90 -3.57 -15.47
N GLY A 20 15.12 -4.81 -15.88
CA GLY A 20 14.64 -5.99 -15.14
C GLY A 20 13.12 -6.13 -15.06
N GLN A 21 12.33 -5.24 -15.70
CA GLN A 21 10.87 -5.34 -15.68
C GLN A 21 10.44 -6.56 -16.50
N GLY A 22 9.66 -7.45 -15.87
CA GLY A 22 9.00 -8.56 -16.54
C GLY A 22 8.02 -8.06 -17.61
N ARG A 23 7.84 -8.83 -18.67
CA ARG A 23 6.95 -8.50 -19.78
C ARG A 23 5.55 -8.16 -19.24
N VAL A 24 5.05 -6.99 -19.60
CA VAL A 24 3.81 -6.44 -19.04
C VAL A 24 2.62 -7.22 -19.59
N LYS A 25 2.16 -8.24 -18.86
CA LYS A 25 0.87 -8.88 -19.13
C LYS A 25 -0.28 -7.95 -18.73
N ARG A 26 -1.44 -8.14 -19.39
CA ARG A 26 -2.70 -7.48 -19.05
C ARG A 26 -2.95 -7.63 -17.54
N LEU A 27 -3.35 -6.54 -16.89
CA LEU A 27 -3.63 -6.56 -15.45
C LEU A 27 -4.84 -7.47 -15.22
N GLU A 28 -4.62 -8.68 -14.71
CA GLU A 28 -5.67 -9.63 -14.39
C GLU A 28 -5.81 -9.69 -12.87
N VAL A 29 -7.04 -9.58 -12.35
CA VAL A 29 -7.32 -9.55 -10.90
C VAL A 29 -6.74 -10.79 -10.20
N LYS A 30 -6.75 -11.94 -10.88
CA LYS A 30 -6.16 -13.19 -10.40
C LYS A 30 -4.65 -13.09 -10.18
N THR A 31 -3.93 -12.40 -11.05
CA THR A 31 -2.49 -12.16 -10.88
C THR A 31 -2.23 -11.25 -9.69
N ILE A 32 -3.07 -10.24 -9.46
CA ILE A 32 -2.95 -9.35 -8.29
C ILE A 32 -3.10 -10.14 -6.97
N VAL A 33 -4.10 -11.03 -6.88
CA VAL A 33 -4.33 -11.84 -5.66
C VAL A 33 -3.17 -12.80 -5.39
N HIS A 34 -2.67 -13.50 -6.42
CA HIS A 34 -1.53 -14.42 -6.28
C HIS A 34 -0.23 -13.70 -5.88
N ASP A 35 -0.04 -12.50 -6.41
CA ASP A 35 1.10 -11.66 -6.11
C ASP A 35 1.09 -11.08 -4.70
N VAL A 36 -0.10 -10.92 -4.10
CA VAL A 36 -0.26 -10.46 -2.72
C VAL A 36 0.16 -11.57 -1.76
N THR A 37 -0.25 -12.82 -1.98
CA THR A 37 0.11 -13.94 -1.09
C THR A 37 1.62 -14.19 -1.03
N HIS A 38 2.35 -13.92 -2.13
CA HIS A 38 3.81 -14.07 -2.18
C HIS A 38 4.58 -12.80 -1.79
N GLY A 39 3.94 -11.62 -1.79
CA GLY A 39 4.62 -10.33 -1.77
C GLY A 39 4.66 -9.60 -0.43
N ILE A 40 3.99 -10.11 0.62
CA ILE A 40 3.79 -9.35 1.88
C ILE A 40 5.10 -9.13 2.67
N LEU A 41 6.18 -9.87 2.38
CA LEU A 41 7.46 -9.75 3.11
C LEU A 41 8.65 -9.23 2.27
N HIS A 42 8.47 -8.90 1.00
CA HIS A 42 9.54 -8.27 0.21
C HIS A 42 9.54 -6.75 0.41
N TRP A 43 10.29 -6.30 1.42
CA TRP A 43 10.56 -4.90 1.66
C TRP A 43 11.52 -4.35 0.59
N GLU A 44 10.97 -3.85 -0.51
CA GLU A 44 11.75 -3.27 -1.61
C GLU A 44 11.98 -1.76 -1.44
N ASN A 45 13.15 -1.26 -1.88
CA ASN A 45 13.47 0.18 -1.99
C ASN A 45 12.43 1.00 -2.81
N SER A 46 11.61 0.32 -3.61
CA SER A 46 10.47 0.90 -4.34
C SER A 46 9.40 1.49 -3.41
N PHE A 47 9.30 1.03 -2.15
CA PHE A 47 8.30 1.51 -1.20
C PHE A 47 8.47 2.99 -0.84
N LEU A 48 9.67 3.39 -0.42
CA LEU A 48 9.97 4.79 -0.07
C LEU A 48 9.81 5.73 -1.27
N ARG A 49 10.19 5.26 -2.47
CA ARG A 49 10.03 6.02 -3.71
C ARG A 49 8.55 6.19 -4.07
N THR A 50 7.76 5.13 -3.92
CA THR A 50 6.31 5.17 -4.13
C THR A 50 5.64 6.11 -3.13
N PHE A 51 6.00 6.02 -1.85
CA PHE A 51 5.49 6.90 -0.80
C PHE A 51 5.80 8.37 -1.09
N LYS A 52 7.06 8.69 -1.40
CA LYS A 52 7.46 10.06 -1.78
C LYS A 52 6.65 10.55 -3.00
N ASN A 53 6.58 9.75 -4.06
CA ASN A 53 5.85 10.14 -5.26
C ASN A 53 4.33 10.26 -5.04
N LEU A 54 3.73 9.46 -4.15
CA LEU A 54 2.32 9.59 -3.80
C LEU A 54 2.04 10.88 -3.02
N VAL A 55 2.91 11.22 -2.06
CA VAL A 55 2.76 12.42 -1.22
C VAL A 55 2.93 13.70 -2.05
N PHE A 56 3.94 13.74 -2.93
CA PHE A 56 4.23 14.95 -3.71
C PHE A 56 3.47 15.02 -5.05
N SER A 57 3.02 13.90 -5.62
CA SER A 57 2.43 13.84 -6.97
C SER A 57 1.56 12.59 -7.20
N PRO A 58 0.41 12.45 -6.52
CA PRO A 58 -0.41 11.24 -6.57
C PRO A 58 -0.96 10.97 -7.98
N GLY A 59 -1.46 12.00 -8.68
CA GLY A 59 -2.03 11.85 -10.02
C GLY A 59 -1.02 11.40 -11.08
N ARG A 60 0.24 11.87 -10.98
CA ARG A 60 1.30 11.46 -11.90
C ARG A 60 1.71 10.00 -11.67
N THR A 61 1.82 9.61 -10.40
CA THR A 61 2.16 8.24 -9.99
C THR A 61 1.15 7.22 -10.54
N VAL A 62 -0.15 7.47 -10.33
CA VAL A 62 -1.22 6.58 -10.82
C VAL A 62 -1.20 6.48 -12.34
N LYS A 63 -1.02 7.61 -13.05
CA LYS A 63 -0.97 7.65 -14.52
C LYS A 63 0.24 6.90 -15.06
N GLU A 64 1.41 7.02 -14.43
CA GLU A 64 2.61 6.27 -14.81
C GLU A 64 2.48 4.76 -14.55
N TYR A 65 1.83 4.38 -13.45
CA TYR A 65 1.53 2.98 -13.14
C TYR A 65 0.61 2.34 -14.18
N ILE A 66 -0.48 3.02 -14.55
CA ILE A 66 -1.43 2.57 -15.57
C ILE A 66 -0.76 2.47 -16.94
N LYS A 67 0.15 3.40 -17.26
CA LYS A 67 0.99 3.36 -18.48
C LYS A 67 2.00 2.20 -18.51
N GLY A 68 2.11 1.41 -17.45
CA GLY A 68 2.92 0.19 -17.42
C GLY A 68 4.32 0.37 -16.83
N LYS A 69 4.65 1.53 -16.24
CA LYS A 69 5.86 1.67 -15.42
C LYS A 69 5.59 1.01 -14.08
N ARG A 70 5.90 -0.29 -13.91
CA ARG A 70 5.53 -1.06 -12.70
C ARG A 70 6.72 -1.44 -11.83
N LYS A 71 7.96 -1.43 -12.35
CA LYS A 71 9.17 -1.77 -11.57
C LYS A 71 9.35 -0.90 -10.32
N TYR A 72 9.08 0.40 -10.46
CA TYR A 72 9.43 1.39 -9.43
C TYR A 72 8.28 1.69 -8.46
N TYR A 73 7.11 1.09 -8.68
CA TYR A 73 5.91 1.37 -7.93
C TYR A 73 5.43 0.10 -7.23
N VAL A 74 5.19 0.21 -5.93
CA VAL A 74 4.62 -0.89 -5.15
C VAL A 74 3.22 -1.20 -5.66
N LYS A 75 2.84 -2.49 -5.63
CA LYS A 75 1.49 -2.94 -5.98
C LYS A 75 0.46 -2.17 -5.13
N PRO A 76 -0.55 -1.52 -5.75
CA PRO A 76 -1.48 -0.64 -5.04
C PRO A 76 -2.17 -1.30 -3.84
N PHE A 77 -2.54 -2.57 -3.98
CA PHE A 77 -3.24 -3.32 -2.93
C PHE A 77 -2.34 -3.61 -1.72
N THR A 78 -1.10 -4.06 -1.96
CA THR A 78 -0.11 -4.28 -0.90
C THR A 78 0.21 -2.97 -0.18
N TYR A 79 0.33 -1.87 -0.92
CA TYR A 79 0.59 -0.55 -0.36
C TYR A 79 -0.58 -0.06 0.51
N PHE A 80 -1.83 -0.29 0.08
CA PHE A 80 -3.02 0.02 0.85
C PHE A 80 -3.06 -0.77 2.16
N ILE A 81 -2.89 -2.09 2.12
CA ILE A 81 -2.86 -2.93 3.33
C ILE A 81 -1.78 -2.44 4.29
N PHE A 82 -0.58 -2.17 3.79
CA PHE A 82 0.52 -1.69 4.63
C PHE A 82 0.17 -0.38 5.35
N ILE A 83 -0.36 0.61 4.62
CA ILE A 83 -0.79 1.88 5.24
C ILE A 83 -1.87 1.64 6.28
N GLN A 84 -2.85 0.78 6.00
CA GLN A 84 -3.91 0.48 6.96
C GLN A 84 -3.38 -0.21 8.22
N THR A 85 -2.46 -1.17 8.07
CA THR A 85 -1.79 -1.82 9.20
C THR A 85 -1.03 -0.81 10.06
N VAL A 86 -0.22 0.06 9.43
CA VAL A 86 0.49 1.12 10.15
C VAL A 86 -0.48 2.09 10.81
N PHE A 87 -1.54 2.48 10.12
CA PHE A 87 -2.57 3.38 10.64
C PHE A 87 -3.24 2.81 11.88
N VAL A 88 -3.64 1.53 11.86
CA VAL A 88 -4.27 0.86 13.01
C VAL A 88 -3.30 0.77 14.19
N ILE A 89 -2.03 0.44 13.96
CA ILE A 89 -1.02 0.35 15.03
C ILE A 89 -0.81 1.73 15.67
N VAL A 90 -0.62 2.77 14.85
CA VAL A 90 -0.44 4.14 15.33
C VAL A 90 -1.70 4.63 16.04
N PHE A 91 -2.88 4.37 15.47
CA PHE A 91 -4.16 4.75 16.06
C PHE A 91 -4.37 4.04 17.38
N HIS A 92 -4.09 2.75 17.49
CA HIS A 92 -4.20 2.00 18.74
C HIS A 92 -3.27 2.58 19.81
N TRP A 93 -2.00 2.81 19.48
CA TRP A 93 -1.02 3.39 20.41
C TRP A 93 -1.38 4.83 20.85
N MET A 94 -1.94 5.63 19.93
CA MET A 94 -2.48 6.95 20.27
C MET A 94 -3.78 6.84 21.08
N SER A 95 -4.62 5.85 20.79
CA SER A 95 -5.94 5.67 21.43
C SER A 95 -5.81 5.33 22.89
N GLU A 96 -4.80 4.58 23.34
CA GLU A 96 -4.56 4.36 24.77
C GLU A 96 -4.40 5.70 25.51
N LYS A 97 -3.68 6.66 24.89
CA LYS A 97 -3.52 8.00 25.45
C LYS A 97 -4.77 8.87 25.29
N TYR A 98 -5.50 8.72 24.17
CA TYR A 98 -6.70 9.50 23.87
C TYR A 98 -7.91 9.03 24.69
N PHE A 99 -8.10 7.72 24.89
CA PHE A 99 -9.09 7.14 25.81
C PHE A 99 -8.75 7.47 27.26
N ALA A 100 -7.48 7.42 27.66
CA ALA A 100 -7.08 7.90 28.99
C ALA A 100 -7.40 9.40 29.18
N PHE A 101 -7.14 10.23 28.18
CA PHE A 101 -7.48 11.65 28.19
C PHE A 101 -9.00 11.92 28.15
N LEU A 102 -9.77 11.15 27.35
CA LEU A 102 -11.23 11.25 27.26
C LEU A 102 -11.91 10.77 28.55
N ASN A 103 -11.41 9.70 29.18
CA ASN A 103 -11.91 9.25 30.50
C ASN A 103 -11.65 10.29 31.60
N VAL A 104 -10.55 11.05 31.51
CA VAL A 104 -10.26 12.18 32.42
C VAL A 104 -11.17 13.38 32.13
N SER A 105 -11.47 13.65 30.87
CA SER A 105 -12.25 14.84 30.45
C SER A 105 -13.77 14.63 30.49
N PHE A 106 -14.24 13.39 30.38
CA PHE A 106 -15.66 13.00 30.44
C PHE A 106 -15.81 11.65 31.15
N PRO A 107 -15.93 11.62 32.49
CA PRO A 107 -16.28 10.38 33.18
C PRO A 107 -17.72 9.99 32.79
N GLN A 108 -17.89 8.83 32.17
CA GLN A 108 -19.21 8.24 31.89
C GLN A 108 -19.93 7.96 33.22
N LYS A 109 -20.77 8.90 33.65
CA LYS A 109 -21.73 8.68 34.73
C LYS A 109 -22.88 7.84 34.17
N GLY A 110 -22.85 6.52 34.39
CA GLY A 110 -23.92 5.68 33.85
C GLY A 110 -23.92 4.20 34.22
N GLU A 111 -23.33 3.78 35.34
CA GLU A 111 -23.60 2.45 35.91
C GLU A 111 -24.29 2.62 37.26
N LYS A 112 -25.62 2.46 37.27
CA LYS A 112 -26.45 1.97 38.38
C LYS A 112 -27.93 2.18 38.01
N LEU A 113 -28.61 1.12 37.57
CA LEU A 113 -30.04 0.84 37.78
C LEU A 113 -30.44 -0.42 36.97
N SER A 114 -30.04 -1.59 37.45
CA SER A 114 -30.74 -2.87 37.20
C SER A 114 -30.23 -3.96 38.16
N GLN A 115 -30.30 -3.69 39.46
CA GLN A 115 -30.29 -4.73 40.50
C GLN A 115 -31.35 -4.36 41.53
N SER A 116 -32.62 -4.52 41.14
CA SER A 116 -33.76 -4.55 42.07
C SER A 116 -35.03 -4.93 41.31
N VAL A 117 -35.14 -6.20 40.89
CA VAL A 117 -36.39 -7.00 40.88
C VAL A 117 -36.00 -8.45 41.09
#